data_AF-A0A3E0QVU1-F1
#
_entry.id   AF-A0A3E0QVU1-F1
#
_cell.length_a   1.000
_cell.length_b   1.000
_cell.length_c   1.000
_cell.angle_alpha   90.00
_cell.angle_beta   90.00
_cell.angle_gamma   90.00
#
_symmetry.space_group_name_H-M   'P 1'
#
loop_
_entity.id
_entity.type
_entity.pdbx_description
1 polymer ?
#
loop_
_entity_poly.entity_id
_entity_poly.type
_entity_poly.pdbx_seq_one_letter_code
_entity_poly.pdbx_strand_id
1 'polypeptide(L)'
;MLGELFQADLETWKQFLTDRWYVLVIALIALLIVIKIVKTVVKWLLVAVIVIGVLLYSGYSLEDLRVDKLKELGEQITEQAAAALKREALEAMAGEASDAVYTASEDGTFTVQTSSLVIKGKIGEDEVTVTYHGAPLGRWKVDETISSLIDQAKAAG
;
A
#
# COMPACT_ATOMS: atom_id res chain seq x y z
N MET A 1 47.68 -50.02 12.23
CA MET A 1 47.69 -48.55 12.43
C MET A 1 46.49 -47.83 11.80
N LEU A 2 45.90 -48.29 10.67
CA LEU A 2 44.69 -47.67 10.10
C LEU A 2 43.39 -47.96 10.88
N GLY A 3 43.26 -49.12 11.53
CA GLY A 3 42.06 -49.48 12.28
C GLY A 3 41.83 -48.65 13.56
N GLU A 4 42.89 -48.16 14.19
CA GLU A 4 42.79 -47.36 15.43
C GLU A 4 42.34 -45.92 15.15
N LEU A 5 42.69 -45.36 13.99
CA LEU A 5 42.22 -44.04 13.56
C LEU A 5 40.70 -44.04 13.34
N PHE A 6 40.17 -45.04 12.63
CA PHE A 6 38.72 -45.16 12.41
C PHE A 6 37.93 -45.40 13.71
N GLN A 7 38.49 -46.13 14.68
CA GLN A 7 37.78 -46.34 15.95
C GLN A 7 37.79 -45.11 16.85
N ALA A 8 38.89 -44.36 16.92
CA ALA A 8 38.95 -43.09 17.65
C ALA A 8 37.95 -42.05 17.08
N ASP A 9 37.82 -42.02 15.75
CA ASP A 9 36.79 -41.22 15.09
C ASP A 9 35.37 -41.68 15.48
N LEU A 10 35.08 -43.00 15.39
CA LEU A 10 33.75 -43.52 15.68
C LEU A 10 33.29 -43.28 17.13
N GLU A 11 34.18 -43.42 18.12
CA GLU A 11 33.88 -43.12 19.53
C GLU A 11 33.54 -41.63 19.71
N THR A 12 34.31 -40.76 19.06
CA THR A 12 34.10 -39.30 19.08
C THR A 12 32.77 -38.89 18.42
N TRP A 13 32.44 -39.47 17.27
CA TRP A 13 31.15 -39.27 16.60
C TRP A 13 29.99 -39.77 17.45
N LYS A 14 30.13 -40.94 18.09
CA LYS A 14 29.11 -41.51 18.97
C LYS A 14 28.87 -40.64 20.21
N GLN A 15 29.93 -40.10 20.81
CA GLN A 15 29.82 -39.18 21.95
C GLN A 15 29.16 -37.85 21.53
N PHE A 16 29.52 -37.29 20.36
CA PHE A 16 28.90 -36.07 19.85
C PHE A 16 27.40 -36.23 19.56
N LEU A 17 27.00 -37.35 18.96
CA LEU A 17 25.60 -37.68 18.72
C LEU A 17 24.82 -37.90 20.02
N THR A 18 25.46 -38.30 21.11
CA THR A 18 24.77 -38.51 22.39
C THR A 18 24.64 -37.20 23.17
N ASP A 19 25.74 -36.45 23.31
CA ASP A 19 25.79 -35.23 24.12
C ASP A 19 25.22 -34.00 23.42
N ARG A 20 25.24 -33.95 22.08
CA ARG A 20 24.93 -32.75 21.28
C ARG A 20 23.99 -33.00 20.11
N TRP A 21 23.12 -34.02 20.20
CA TRP A 21 22.13 -34.34 19.16
C TRP A 21 21.26 -33.14 18.75
N TYR A 22 20.95 -32.24 19.69
CA TYR A 22 20.15 -31.04 19.43
C TYR A 22 20.83 -30.07 18.46
N VAL A 23 22.18 -29.99 18.45
CA VAL A 23 22.94 -29.15 17.51
C VAL A 23 22.75 -29.65 16.08
N LEU A 24 22.73 -30.98 15.89
CA LEU A 24 22.45 -31.60 14.58
C LEU A 24 21.02 -31.32 14.12
N VAL A 25 20.04 -31.36 15.02
CA VAL A 25 18.64 -31.04 14.69
C VAL A 25 18.51 -29.57 14.26
N ILE A 26 19.14 -28.63 14.97
CA ILE A 26 19.11 -27.21 14.61
C ILE A 26 19.81 -26.97 13.26
N ALA A 27 20.96 -27.60 13.03
CA ALA A 27 21.66 -27.52 11.76
C ALA A 27 20.82 -28.08 10.59
N LEU A 28 20.08 -29.17 10.82
CA LEU A 28 19.18 -29.74 9.83
C LEU A 28 18.00 -28.79 9.52
N ILE A 29 17.42 -28.15 10.53
CA ILE A 29 16.38 -27.13 10.33
C ILE A 29 16.91 -25.94 9.53
N ALA A 30 18.09 -25.43 9.87
CA ALA A 30 18.75 -24.36 9.12
C ALA A 30 18.98 -24.78 7.66
N LEU A 31 19.45 -26.01 7.42
CA LEU A 31 19.61 -26.56 6.08
C LEU A 31 18.28 -26.64 5.32
N LEU A 32 17.18 -27.06 5.97
CA LEU A 32 15.85 -27.08 5.34
C LEU A 32 15.37 -25.67 4.95
N ILE A 33 15.63 -24.65 5.77
CA ILE A 33 15.32 -23.25 5.44
C ILE A 33 16.11 -22.82 4.21
N VAL A 34 17.42 -23.08 4.18
CA VAL A 34 18.28 -22.78 3.03
C VAL A 34 17.77 -23.48 1.77
N ILE A 35 17.38 -24.76 1.84
CA ILE A 35 16.82 -25.49 0.69
C ILE A 35 15.54 -24.82 0.19
N LYS A 36 14.66 -24.34 1.07
CA LYS A 36 13.44 -23.63 0.67
C LYS A 36 13.77 -22.30 -0.02
N ILE A 37 14.74 -21.55 0.51
CA ILE A 37 15.21 -20.30 -0.10
C ILE A 37 15.85 -20.56 -1.46
N VAL A 38 16.74 -21.55 -1.58
CA VAL A 38 17.38 -21.92 -2.85
C VAL A 38 16.33 -22.31 -3.88
N LYS A 39 15.32 -23.11 -3.53
CA LYS A 39 14.22 -23.45 -4.45
C LYS A 39 13.45 -22.21 -4.91
N THR A 40 13.25 -21.24 -4.03
CA THR A 40 12.63 -19.95 -4.38
C THR A 40 13.53 -19.18 -5.33
N VAL A 41 14.80 -18.97 -4.97
CA VAL A 41 15.77 -18.21 -5.78
C VAL A 41 15.97 -18.84 -7.16
N VAL A 42 16.04 -20.17 -7.27
CA VAL A 42 16.17 -20.87 -8.56
C VAL A 42 14.96 -20.65 -9.47
N LYS A 43 13.74 -20.69 -8.91
CA LYS A 43 12.52 -20.38 -9.68
C LYS A 43 12.53 -18.93 -10.18
N TRP A 44 12.88 -17.99 -9.30
CA TRP A 44 12.96 -16.57 -9.67
C TRP A 44 14.14 -16.26 -10.60
N LEU A 45 15.22 -17.04 -10.55
CA LEU A 45 16.37 -16.90 -11.46
C LEU A 45 15.99 -17.26 -12.90
N LEU A 46 15.18 -18.30 -13.11
CA LEU A 46 14.64 -18.62 -14.43
C LEU A 46 13.74 -17.50 -14.96
N VAL A 47 12.88 -16.94 -14.10
CA VAL A 47 12.07 -15.76 -14.43
C VAL A 47 12.98 -14.56 -14.79
N ALA A 48 14.03 -14.30 -14.01
CA ALA A 48 14.98 -13.23 -14.28
C ALA A 48 15.71 -13.43 -15.61
N VAL A 49 16.15 -14.65 -15.93
CA VAL A 49 16.76 -14.98 -17.22
C VAL A 49 15.79 -14.74 -18.38
N ILE A 50 14.52 -15.14 -18.24
CA ILE A 50 13.49 -14.84 -19.26
C ILE A 50 13.29 -13.33 -19.39
N VAL A 51 13.19 -12.59 -18.28
CA VAL A 51 13.06 -11.13 -18.30
C VAL A 51 14.25 -10.49 -19.00
N ILE A 52 15.48 -10.88 -18.67
CA ILE A 52 16.70 -10.41 -19.32
C ILE A 52 16.70 -10.78 -20.81
N GLY A 53 16.31 -12.02 -21.16
CA GLY A 53 16.21 -12.47 -22.54
C GLY A 53 15.21 -11.65 -23.36
N VAL A 54 14.06 -11.31 -22.78
CA VAL A 54 13.07 -10.41 -23.40
C VAL A 54 13.62 -8.99 -23.55
N LEU A 55 14.30 -8.47 -22.53
CA LEU A 55 14.91 -7.13 -22.56
C LEU A 55 16.00 -7.02 -23.64
N LEU A 56 16.82 -8.06 -23.81
CA LEU A 56 17.88 -8.08 -24.82
C LEU A 56 17.32 -8.37 -26.22
N TYR A 57 16.31 -9.24 -26.35
CA TYR A 57 15.71 -9.58 -27.64
C TYR A 57 14.85 -8.45 -28.22
N SER A 58 14.21 -7.64 -27.38
CA SER A 58 13.36 -6.55 -27.89
C SER A 58 14.15 -5.44 -28.57
N GLY A 59 15.46 -5.29 -28.33
CA GLY A 59 16.28 -4.24 -28.94
C GLY A 59 15.87 -2.82 -28.53
N TYR A 60 15.13 -2.67 -27.43
CA TYR A 60 14.66 -1.39 -26.91
C TYR A 60 15.54 -0.96 -25.73
N SER A 61 16.03 0.28 -25.77
CA SER A 61 16.63 0.92 -24.60
C SER A 61 15.67 0.85 -23.41
N LEU A 62 16.23 0.64 -22.22
CA LEU A 62 15.52 0.55 -20.94
C LEU A 62 14.70 1.80 -20.59
N GLU A 63 14.83 2.88 -21.35
CA GLU A 63 14.10 4.14 -21.21
C GLU A 63 12.64 4.07 -21.69
N ASP A 64 12.29 3.22 -22.67
CA ASP A 64 10.96 3.28 -23.31
C ASP A 64 9.93 2.32 -22.70
N LEU A 65 10.36 1.32 -21.91
CA LEU A 65 9.53 0.13 -21.75
C LEU A 65 8.69 0.01 -20.48
N ARG A 66 8.97 0.61 -19.33
CA ARG A 66 8.18 0.23 -18.12
C ARG A 66 7.95 1.26 -17.02
N VAL A 67 8.56 2.44 -17.02
CA VAL A 67 8.28 3.40 -15.94
C VAL A 67 7.23 4.40 -16.37
N ASP A 68 7.39 5.02 -17.53
CA ASP A 68 6.48 6.07 -17.98
C ASP A 68 5.09 5.55 -18.35
N LYS A 69 4.99 4.43 -19.07
CA LYS A 69 3.66 3.83 -19.36
C LYS A 69 2.96 3.26 -18.13
N LEU A 70 3.70 2.68 -17.17
CA LEU A 70 3.08 2.21 -15.93
C LEU A 70 2.65 3.38 -15.05
N LYS A 71 3.41 4.48 -15.08
CA LYS A 71 3.05 5.72 -14.41
C LYS A 71 1.86 6.38 -15.08
N GLU A 72 1.81 6.42 -16.42
CA GLU A 72 0.71 7.00 -17.18
C GLU A 72 -0.58 6.16 -17.04
N LEU A 73 -0.48 4.82 -17.06
CA LEU A 73 -1.60 3.93 -16.73
C LEU A 73 -2.02 4.08 -15.26
N GLY A 74 -1.07 4.22 -14.34
CA GLY A 74 -1.34 4.46 -12.93
C GLY A 74 -2.02 5.80 -12.68
N GLU A 75 -1.56 6.86 -13.33
CA GLU A 75 -2.15 8.20 -13.29
C GLU A 75 -3.53 8.19 -13.93
N GLN A 76 -3.73 7.57 -15.10
CA GLN A 76 -5.06 7.46 -15.73
C GLN A 76 -6.07 6.69 -14.88
N ILE A 77 -5.66 5.60 -14.21
CA ILE A 77 -6.54 4.84 -13.31
C ILE A 77 -6.85 5.68 -12.05
N THR A 78 -5.85 6.37 -11.52
CA THR A 78 -6.02 7.24 -10.34
C THR A 78 -6.92 8.44 -10.65
N GLU A 79 -6.76 9.07 -11.80
CA GLU A 79 -7.59 10.17 -12.27
C GLU A 79 -9.03 9.73 -12.52
N GLN A 80 -9.25 8.57 -13.16
CA GLN A 80 -10.60 8.03 -13.37
C GLN A 80 -11.30 7.70 -12.05
N ALA A 81 -10.58 7.08 -11.11
CA ALA A 81 -11.11 6.79 -9.78
C ALA A 81 -11.39 8.09 -9.00
N ALA A 82 -10.49 9.06 -9.05
CA ALA A 82 -10.67 10.37 -8.41
C ALA A 82 -11.83 11.14 -9.04
N ALA A 83 -12.03 11.07 -10.35
CA ALA A 83 -13.14 11.70 -11.04
C ALA A 83 -14.48 11.05 -10.69
N ALA A 84 -14.53 9.71 -10.59
CA ALA A 84 -15.72 8.99 -10.15
C ALA A 84 -16.11 9.37 -8.72
N LEU A 85 -15.15 9.35 -7.79
CA LEU A 85 -15.35 9.73 -6.39
C LEU A 85 -15.74 11.21 -6.26
N LYS A 86 -15.15 12.12 -7.05
CA LYS A 86 -15.55 13.53 -7.12
C LYS A 86 -17.01 13.68 -7.53
N ARG A 87 -17.46 12.94 -8.55
CA ARG A 87 -18.84 13.00 -9.03
C ARG A 87 -19.82 12.48 -7.98
N GLU A 88 -19.54 11.33 -7.39
CA GLU A 88 -20.36 10.76 -6.31
C GLU A 88 -20.41 11.69 -5.09
N ALA A 89 -19.29 12.31 -4.73
CA ALA A 89 -19.26 13.31 -3.67
C ALA A 89 -20.13 14.54 -3.99
N LEU A 90 -20.10 15.05 -5.22
CA LEU A 90 -20.96 16.17 -5.63
C LEU A 90 -22.46 15.79 -5.61
N GLU A 91 -22.80 14.59 -6.06
CA GLU A 91 -24.18 14.07 -5.99
C GLU A 91 -24.64 13.91 -4.53
N ALA A 92 -23.78 13.38 -3.67
CA ALA A 92 -24.06 13.27 -2.23
C ALA A 92 -24.16 14.63 -1.55
N MET A 93 -23.37 15.64 -1.95
CA MET A 93 -23.50 17.01 -1.41
C MET A 93 -24.87 17.59 -1.72
N ALA A 94 -25.42 17.33 -2.91
CA ALA A 94 -26.76 17.78 -3.28
C ALA A 94 -27.87 16.96 -2.61
N GLY A 95 -27.69 15.63 -2.50
CA GLY A 95 -28.68 14.71 -1.96
C GLY A 95 -28.78 14.72 -0.43
N GLU A 96 -27.67 14.96 0.26
CA GLU A 96 -27.56 14.89 1.72
C GLU A 96 -27.50 16.29 2.39
N ALA A 97 -27.72 17.37 1.63
CA ALA A 97 -27.62 18.73 2.14
C ALA A 97 -28.54 18.99 3.35
N SER A 98 -29.71 18.33 3.36
CA SER A 98 -30.70 18.44 4.44
C SER A 98 -30.25 17.79 5.76
N ASP A 99 -29.32 16.82 5.70
CA ASP A 99 -28.81 16.08 6.85
C ASP A 99 -27.44 16.61 7.32
N ALA A 100 -27.01 17.75 6.79
CA ALA A 100 -25.71 18.32 7.06
C ALA A 100 -25.65 18.97 8.46
N VAL A 101 -24.63 18.58 9.22
CA VAL A 101 -24.36 19.12 10.56
C VAL A 101 -23.16 20.05 10.49
N TYR A 102 -23.36 21.32 10.86
CA TYR A 102 -22.30 22.29 10.99
C TYR A 102 -21.71 22.29 12.41
N THR A 103 -20.39 22.27 12.52
CA THR A 103 -19.67 22.44 13.79
C THR A 103 -18.57 23.48 13.61
N ALA A 104 -18.66 24.58 14.35
CA ALA A 104 -17.58 25.56 14.45
C ALA A 104 -16.65 25.21 15.62
N SER A 105 -15.36 25.35 15.38
CA SER A 105 -14.30 25.17 16.37
C SER A 105 -13.82 26.53 16.89
N GLU A 106 -13.33 26.59 18.13
CA GLU A 106 -12.80 27.83 18.74
C GLU A 106 -11.56 28.39 18.03
N ASP A 107 -10.86 27.57 17.24
CA ASP A 107 -9.67 27.94 16.46
C ASP A 107 -9.99 28.64 15.12
N GLY A 108 -11.28 28.90 14.83
CA GLY A 108 -11.74 29.51 13.59
C GLY A 108 -11.85 28.53 12.42
N THR A 109 -11.73 27.23 12.67
CA THR A 109 -12.07 26.19 11.70
C THR A 109 -13.53 25.78 11.80
N PHE A 110 -14.07 25.21 10.72
CA PHE A 110 -15.40 24.63 10.70
C PHE A 110 -15.38 23.25 10.05
N THR A 111 -16.30 22.40 10.49
CA THR A 111 -16.56 21.09 9.90
C THR A 111 -18.03 21.01 9.51
N VAL A 112 -18.30 20.63 8.27
CA VAL A 112 -19.64 20.22 7.80
C VAL A 112 -19.60 18.73 7.58
N GLN A 113 -20.46 18.00 8.27
CA GLN A 113 -20.53 16.55 8.18
C GLN A 113 -21.92 16.11 7.72
N THR A 114 -21.97 15.23 6.73
CA THR A 114 -23.19 14.53 6.28
C THR A 114 -23.03 13.03 6.54
N SER A 115 -23.94 12.21 6.00
CA SER A 115 -23.87 10.74 6.12
C SER A 115 -22.65 10.14 5.41
N SER A 116 -22.25 10.71 4.27
CA SER A 116 -21.14 10.22 3.46
C SER A 116 -19.97 11.22 3.31
N LEU A 117 -20.16 12.50 3.62
CA LEU A 117 -19.19 13.56 3.39
C LEU A 117 -18.71 14.22 4.68
N VAL A 118 -17.45 14.64 4.67
CA VAL A 118 -16.86 15.54 5.67
C VAL A 118 -16.11 16.65 4.96
N ILE A 119 -16.54 17.88 5.19
CA ILE A 119 -15.92 19.09 4.66
C ILE A 119 -15.30 19.83 5.83
N LYS A 120 -14.01 20.16 5.73
CA LYS A 120 -13.29 20.94 6.74
C LYS A 120 -12.70 22.18 6.12
N GLY A 121 -12.97 23.33 6.70
CA GLY A 121 -12.49 24.62 6.20
C GLY A 121 -12.10 25.55 7.32
N LYS A 122 -11.51 26.68 6.94
CA LYS A 122 -11.28 27.80 7.84
C LYS A 122 -12.19 28.96 7.46
N ILE A 123 -12.72 29.65 8.46
CA ILE A 123 -13.60 30.79 8.23
C ILE A 123 -12.80 31.88 7.50
N GLY A 124 -13.28 32.29 6.32
CA GLY A 124 -12.64 33.30 5.48
C GLY A 124 -11.60 32.77 4.49
N GLU A 125 -11.41 31.45 4.39
CA GLU A 125 -10.62 30.83 3.31
C GLU A 125 -11.51 30.38 2.15
N ASP A 126 -10.98 30.51 0.93
CA ASP A 126 -11.66 30.11 -0.32
C ASP A 126 -11.47 28.62 -0.64
N GLU A 127 -10.79 27.86 0.22
CA GLU A 127 -10.52 26.44 0.04
C GLU A 127 -10.99 25.62 1.24
N VAL A 128 -11.57 24.45 0.95
CA VAL A 128 -11.99 23.47 1.95
C VAL A 128 -11.46 22.09 1.60
N THR A 129 -11.18 21.29 2.62
CA THR A 129 -10.79 19.90 2.46
C THR A 129 -12.04 19.03 2.44
N VAL A 130 -12.22 18.26 1.38
CA VAL A 130 -13.38 17.36 1.20
C VAL A 130 -12.94 15.92 1.38
N THR A 131 -13.69 15.17 2.17
CA THR A 131 -13.52 13.74 2.40
C THR A 131 -14.84 13.03 2.11
N TYR A 132 -14.80 11.94 1.34
CA TYR A 132 -15.98 11.14 0.98
C TYR A 132 -15.75 9.69 1.40
N HIS A 133 -16.62 9.13 2.23
CA HIS A 133 -16.48 7.79 2.82
C HIS A 133 -15.10 7.50 3.44
N GLY A 134 -14.47 8.52 4.04
CA GLY A 134 -13.13 8.41 4.63
C GLY A 134 -11.96 8.53 3.64
N ALA A 135 -12.23 8.63 2.33
CA ALA A 135 -11.21 8.91 1.32
C ALA A 135 -11.02 10.43 1.15
N PRO A 136 -9.79 10.97 1.30
CA PRO A 136 -9.53 12.40 1.10
C PRO A 136 -9.57 12.73 -0.40
N LEU A 137 -10.51 13.58 -0.81
CA LEU A 137 -10.65 14.05 -2.20
C LEU A 137 -9.79 15.30 -2.49
N GLY A 138 -9.09 15.79 -1.47
CA GLY A 138 -8.19 16.94 -1.54
C GLY A 138 -8.84 18.25 -1.14
N ARG A 139 -8.16 19.36 -1.49
CA ARG A 139 -8.64 20.72 -1.25
C ARG A 139 -9.40 21.22 -2.48
N TRP A 140 -10.63 21.63 -2.28
CA TRP A 140 -11.51 22.16 -3.32
C TRP A 140 -11.76 23.63 -3.03
N LYS A 141 -11.85 24.43 -4.09
CA LYS A 141 -12.30 25.81 -3.94
C LYS A 141 -13.77 25.82 -3.55
N VAL A 142 -14.12 26.71 -2.64
CA VAL A 142 -15.50 26.98 -2.26
C VAL A 142 -16.21 27.52 -3.48
N ASP A 143 -17.02 26.67 -4.09
CA ASP A 143 -17.92 27.01 -5.19
C ASP A 143 -19.35 27.23 -4.66
N GLU A 144 -20.29 27.50 -5.56
CA GLU A 144 -21.70 27.74 -5.21
C GLU A 144 -22.33 26.52 -4.51
N THR A 145 -21.95 25.30 -4.89
CA THR A 145 -22.47 24.05 -4.31
C THR A 145 -22.00 23.89 -2.86
N ILE A 146 -20.69 24.05 -2.63
CA ILE A 146 -20.09 23.98 -1.29
C ILE A 146 -20.62 25.10 -0.41
N SER A 147 -20.75 26.31 -0.94
CA SER A 147 -21.31 27.46 -0.21
C SER A 147 -22.75 27.19 0.22
N SER A 148 -23.58 26.69 -0.71
CA SER A 148 -24.96 26.32 -0.42
C SER A 148 -25.07 25.26 0.66
N LEU A 149 -24.22 24.23 0.61
CA LEU A 149 -24.18 23.18 1.64
C LEU A 149 -23.76 23.73 3.00
N ILE A 150 -22.74 24.60 3.06
CA ILE A 150 -22.30 25.23 4.30
C ILE A 150 -23.42 26.11 4.88
N ASP A 151 -24.09 26.90 4.05
CA ASP A 151 -25.16 27.80 4.50
C ASP A 151 -26.40 27.03 4.95
N GLN A 152 -26.75 25.94 4.27
CA GLN A 152 -27.80 25.02 4.71
C GLN A 152 -27.45 24.36 6.04
N ALA A 153 -26.22 23.85 6.19
CA ALA A 153 -25.76 23.25 7.43
C ALA A 153 -25.75 24.25 8.60
N LYS A 154 -25.42 25.53 8.35
CA LYS A 154 -25.51 26.62 9.33
C LYS A 154 -26.95 27.00 9.68
N ALA A 155 -27.90 26.82 8.76
CA ALA A 155 -29.31 27.12 9.00
C ALA A 155 -30.04 25.97 9.72
N ALA A 156 -29.55 24.74 9.58
CA ALA A 156 -30.10 23.54 10.20
C ALA A 156 -29.54 23.26 11.61
N GLY A 157 -28.35 23.77 11.94
CA GLY A 157 -27.73 23.70 13.28
C GLY A 157 -27.98 24.93 14.13
#